data_AF-A0A7J3M0C9-F1
#
_entry.id   AF-A0A7J3M0C9-F1
#
_cell.length_a   1.000
_cell.length_b   1.000
_cell.length_c   1.000
_cell.angle_alpha   90.00
_cell.angle_beta   90.00
_cell.angle_gamma   90.00
#
_symmetry.space_group_name_H-M   'P 1'
#
loop_
_entity.id
_entity.type
_entity.pdbx_description
1 polymer ?
#
loop_
_entity_poly.entity_id
_entity_poly.type
_entity_poly.pdbx_seq_one_letter_code
_entity_poly.pdbx_strand_id
1 'polypeptide(L)'
;HVRKAVKKIETDYMLETVRTLPLQTKILLYSMTLLAENREKFTTGEAYCVYKKLCSKINLEALTQRRVSDLLSELDSLGVINSIVISKGRYGRTREIRIDSDVEALKKALEEDYRLGELKKYEEEMKRIAKLEIFEF
;
A
#
# COMPACT_ATOMS: atom_id res chain seq x y z
N HIS A 1 -4.89 17.80 25.49
CA HIS A 1 -5.92 16.74 25.40
C HIS A 1 -6.71 16.78 24.08
N VAL A 2 -7.17 17.94 23.61
CA VAL A 2 -7.93 18.09 22.34
C VAL A 2 -7.21 17.53 21.10
N ARG A 3 -5.93 17.86 20.88
CA ARG A 3 -5.16 17.37 19.71
C ARG A 3 -5.06 15.85 19.61
N LYS A 4 -4.98 15.14 20.75
CA LYS A 4 -4.94 13.67 20.77
C LYS A 4 -6.31 13.07 20.42
N ALA A 5 -7.40 13.71 20.85
CA ALA A 5 -8.75 13.29 20.50
C ALA A 5 -9.05 13.49 19.01
N VAL A 6 -8.66 14.64 18.44
CA VAL A 6 -8.83 14.93 17.00
C VAL A 6 -8.05 13.93 16.15
N LYS A 7 -6.76 13.69 16.45
CA LYS A 7 -5.94 12.73 15.71
C LYS A 7 -6.51 11.30 15.76
N LYS A 8 -7.11 10.92 16.89
CA LYS A 8 -7.77 9.62 17.02
C LYS A 8 -9.00 9.54 16.11
N ILE A 9 -9.86 10.56 16.11
CA ILE A 9 -11.05 10.61 15.24
C ILE A 9 -10.66 10.56 13.76
N GLU A 10 -9.64 11.30 13.35
CA GLU A 10 -9.12 11.29 11.97
C GLU A 10 -8.62 9.88 11.58
N THR A 11 -7.91 9.22 12.50
CA THR A 11 -7.41 7.85 12.28
C THR A 11 -8.57 6.87 12.15
N ASP A 12 -9.54 6.92 13.06
CA ASP A 12 -10.70 6.03 13.06
C ASP A 12 -11.54 6.20 11.78
N TYR A 13 -11.76 7.44 11.34
CA TYR A 13 -12.47 7.74 10.09
C TYR A 13 -11.74 7.24 8.84
N MET A 14 -10.42 7.39 8.81
CA MET A 14 -9.58 6.88 7.72
C MET A 14 -9.63 5.34 7.65
N LEU A 15 -9.58 4.65 8.80
CA LEU A 15 -9.72 3.19 8.84
C LEU A 15 -11.10 2.72 8.35
N GLU A 16 -12.19 3.39 8.75
CA GLU A 16 -13.53 3.13 8.21
C GLU A 16 -13.58 3.31 6.69
N THR A 17 -12.97 4.37 6.17
CA THR A 17 -12.90 4.60 4.72
C THR A 17 -12.17 3.45 4.03
N VAL A 18 -11.04 3.00 4.59
CA VAL A 18 -10.25 1.88 4.05
C VAL A 18 -11.06 0.57 4.00
N ARG A 19 -11.91 0.31 5.00
CA ARG A 19 -12.80 -0.87 5.02
C ARG A 19 -13.76 -0.89 3.84
N THR A 20 -14.20 0.28 3.36
CA THR A 20 -15.13 0.40 2.23
C THR A 20 -14.47 0.35 0.85
N LEU A 21 -13.12 0.35 0.79
CA LEU A 21 -12.41 0.38 -0.48
C LEU A 21 -12.65 -0.87 -1.33
N PRO A 22 -12.60 -0.76 -2.67
CA PRO A 22 -12.63 -1.92 -3.54
C PRO A 22 -11.43 -2.85 -3.30
N LEU A 23 -11.64 -4.16 -3.54
CA LEU A 23 -10.64 -5.20 -3.31
C LEU A 23 -9.27 -4.88 -3.94
N GLN A 24 -9.24 -4.40 -5.19
CA GLN A 24 -7.99 -4.07 -5.88
C GLN A 24 -7.20 -2.97 -5.16
N THR A 25 -7.89 -1.94 -4.67
CA THR A 25 -7.28 -0.85 -3.89
C THR A 25 -6.81 -1.35 -2.53
N LYS A 26 -7.59 -2.23 -1.88
CA LYS A 26 -7.18 -2.87 -0.62
C LYS A 26 -5.92 -3.72 -0.78
N ILE A 27 -5.80 -4.52 -1.85
CA ILE A 27 -4.59 -5.32 -2.12
C ILE A 27 -3.39 -4.42 -2.37
N LEU A 28 -3.57 -3.33 -3.13
CA LEU A 28 -2.51 -2.34 -3.34
C LEU A 28 -2.07 -1.71 -2.01
N LEU A 29 -3.02 -1.32 -1.16
CA LEU A 29 -2.72 -0.76 0.15
C LEU A 29 -2.02 -1.75 1.07
N TYR A 30 -2.46 -3.01 1.09
CA TYR A 30 -1.81 -4.11 1.81
C TYR A 30 -0.37 -4.34 1.30
N SER A 31 -0.14 -4.24 0.00
CA SER A 31 1.21 -4.31 -0.58
C SER A 31 2.12 -3.21 -0.02
N MET A 32 1.58 -1.98 0.09
CA MET A 32 2.30 -0.85 0.65
C MET A 32 2.54 -0.98 2.15
N THR A 33 1.62 -1.55 2.93
CA THR A 33 1.87 -1.81 4.37
C THR A 33 3.03 -2.79 4.56
N LEU A 34 3.14 -3.84 3.73
CA LEU A 34 4.26 -4.79 3.78
C LEU A 34 5.61 -4.14 3.41
N LEU A 35 5.60 -3.21 2.46
CA LEU A 35 6.79 -2.42 2.13
C LEU A 35 7.17 -1.49 3.27
N ALA A 36 6.19 -0.80 3.87
CA ALA A 36 6.38 0.18 4.94
C ALA A 36 6.95 -0.43 6.24
N GLU A 37 6.71 -1.73 6.49
CA GLU A 37 7.30 -2.43 7.65
C GLU A 37 8.84 -2.52 7.57
N ASN A 38 9.42 -2.50 6.37
CA ASN A 38 10.87 -2.65 6.18
C ASN A 38 11.58 -1.31 5.95
N ARG A 39 10.86 -0.30 5.46
CA ARG A 39 11.43 0.99 5.07
C ARG A 39 10.37 2.09 5.12
N GLU A 40 10.81 3.31 5.45
CA GLU A 40 9.93 4.47 5.52
C GLU A 40 9.34 4.87 4.16
N LYS A 41 10.08 4.63 3.07
CA LYS A 41 9.71 5.06 1.72
C LYS A 41 9.93 3.98 0.68
N PHE A 42 9.08 3.96 -0.33
CA PHE A 42 9.14 3.03 -1.45
C PHE A 42 8.61 3.71 -2.72
N THR A 43 8.84 3.10 -3.88
CA THR A 43 8.42 3.66 -5.16
C THR A 43 7.15 3.03 -5.71
N THR A 44 6.52 3.69 -6.70
CA THR A 44 5.38 3.14 -7.45
C THR A 44 5.67 1.76 -8.04
N GLY A 45 6.88 1.56 -8.60
CA GLY A 45 7.26 0.29 -9.22
C GLY A 45 7.31 -0.87 -8.22
N GLU A 46 7.78 -0.58 -7.02
CA GLU A 46 7.91 -1.58 -5.96
C GLU A 46 6.55 -1.93 -5.36
N ALA A 47 5.71 -0.93 -5.11
CA ALA A 47 4.31 -1.13 -4.72
C ALA A 47 3.57 -1.98 -5.75
N TYR A 48 3.74 -1.67 -7.05
CA TYR A 48 3.13 -2.44 -8.14
C TYR A 48 3.63 -3.88 -8.20
N CYS A 49 4.92 -4.12 -7.99
CA CYS A 49 5.49 -5.46 -8.03
C CYS A 49 4.92 -6.35 -6.92
N VAL A 50 4.88 -5.86 -5.68
CA VAL A 50 4.28 -6.60 -4.55
C VAL A 50 2.78 -6.82 -4.78
N TYR A 51 2.05 -5.79 -5.25
CA TYR A 51 0.65 -5.87 -5.62
C TYR A 51 0.37 -6.97 -6.65
N LYS A 52 1.13 -6.99 -7.75
CA LYS A 52 0.97 -7.98 -8.80
C LYS A 52 1.19 -9.41 -8.29
N LYS A 53 2.17 -9.61 -7.41
CA LYS A 53 2.44 -10.91 -6.78
C LYS A 53 1.31 -11.32 -5.84
N LEU A 54 0.75 -10.40 -5.05
CA LEU A 54 -0.38 -10.70 -4.17
C LEU A 54 -1.64 -11.06 -4.97
N CYS A 55 -1.94 -10.33 -6.05
CA CYS A 55 -3.05 -10.65 -6.94
C CYS A 55 -2.94 -12.10 -7.48
N SER A 56 -1.74 -12.53 -7.89
CA SER A 56 -1.58 -13.90 -8.40
C SER A 56 -1.78 -14.99 -7.35
N LYS A 57 -1.51 -14.71 -6.06
CA LYS A 57 -1.73 -15.68 -4.97
C LYS A 57 -3.20 -16.01 -4.73
N ILE A 58 -4.11 -15.10 -5.08
CA ILE A 58 -5.56 -15.28 -4.94
C ILE A 58 -6.28 -15.41 -6.28
N ASN A 59 -5.53 -15.74 -7.35
CA ASN A 59 -6.04 -15.86 -8.72
C ASN A 59 -6.84 -14.63 -9.21
N LEU A 60 -6.41 -13.44 -8.79
CA LEU A 60 -6.98 -12.17 -9.23
C LEU A 60 -6.13 -11.58 -10.36
N GLU A 61 -6.78 -11.09 -11.40
CA GLU A 61 -6.10 -10.36 -12.47
C GLU A 61 -5.58 -9.01 -11.94
N ALA A 62 -4.29 -8.76 -12.11
CA ALA A 62 -3.67 -7.52 -11.68
C ALA A 62 -4.04 -6.38 -12.64
N LEU A 63 -4.38 -5.22 -12.08
CA LEU A 63 -4.58 -4.00 -12.85
C LEU A 63 -3.28 -3.56 -13.54
N THR A 64 -3.41 -2.77 -14.60
CA THR A 64 -2.25 -2.18 -15.28
C THR A 64 -1.54 -1.16 -14.39
N GLN A 65 -0.26 -0.90 -14.66
CA GLN A 65 0.51 0.14 -13.94
C GLN A 65 -0.16 1.50 -13.98
N ARG A 66 -0.78 1.87 -15.11
CA ARG A 66 -1.54 3.13 -15.25
C ARG A 66 -2.67 3.20 -14.24
N ARG A 67 -3.50 2.15 -14.17
CA ARG A 67 -4.63 2.12 -13.24
C ARG A 67 -4.18 2.08 -11.79
N VAL A 68 -3.09 1.40 -11.48
CA VAL A 68 -2.47 1.44 -10.14
C VAL A 68 -1.99 2.85 -9.80
N SER A 69 -1.41 3.58 -10.75
CA SER A 69 -1.04 4.99 -10.53
C SER A 69 -2.27 5.89 -10.26
N ASP A 70 -3.42 5.60 -10.88
CA ASP A 70 -4.67 6.31 -10.59
C ASP A 70 -5.11 6.02 -9.14
N LEU A 71 -5.12 4.74 -8.73
CA LEU A 71 -5.46 4.33 -7.36
C LEU A 71 -4.53 4.93 -6.30
N LEU A 72 -3.22 5.03 -6.59
CA LEU A 72 -2.28 5.72 -5.72
C LEU A 72 -2.64 7.21 -5.56
N SER A 73 -3.08 7.87 -6.63
CA SER A 73 -3.48 9.28 -6.56
C SER A 73 -4.78 9.47 -5.77
N GLU A 74 -5.71 8.51 -5.86
CA GLU A 74 -6.91 8.48 -5.02
C GLU A 74 -6.55 8.30 -3.53
N LEU A 75 -5.65 7.37 -3.21
CA LEU A 75 -5.19 7.13 -1.82
C LEU A 75 -4.44 8.33 -1.22
N ASP A 76 -3.65 9.04 -2.04
CA ASP A 76 -2.96 10.28 -1.65
C ASP A 76 -3.98 11.39 -1.35
N SER A 77 -5.02 11.51 -2.19
CA SER A 77 -6.10 12.48 -1.99
C SER A 77 -6.95 12.19 -0.75
N LEU A 78 -7.09 10.90 -0.38
CA LEU A 78 -7.72 10.47 0.87
C LEU A 78 -6.84 10.70 2.11
N GLY A 79 -5.57 11.07 1.93
CA GLY A 79 -4.61 11.26 3.02
C GLY A 79 -4.13 9.95 3.65
N VAL A 80 -4.34 8.81 2.98
CA VAL A 80 -3.89 7.49 3.47
C VAL A 80 -2.38 7.34 3.28
N ILE A 81 -1.88 7.85 2.15
CA ILE A 81 -0.46 7.89 1.80
C ILE A 81 -0.04 9.32 1.50
N ASN A 82 1.26 9.54 1.43
CA ASN A 82 1.84 10.74 0.84
C ASN A 82 2.74 10.32 -0.33
N SER A 83 2.61 10.99 -1.49
CA SER A 83 3.46 10.72 -2.65
C SER A 83 4.12 11.98 -3.23
N ILE A 84 5.39 11.88 -3.59
CA ILE A 84 6.13 12.94 -4.29
C ILE A 84 6.75 12.40 -5.58
N VAL A 85 6.67 13.16 -6.66
CA VAL A 85 7.31 12.77 -7.93
C VAL A 85 8.80 13.10 -7.87
N ILE A 86 9.65 12.10 -8.07
CA ILE A 86 11.10 12.23 -8.12
C ILE A 86 11.62 11.88 -9.52
N SER A 87 12.68 12.56 -9.94
CA SER A 87 13.42 12.22 -11.17
C SER A 87 14.51 11.22 -10.87
N LYS A 88 14.60 10.16 -11.67
CA LYS A 88 15.70 9.18 -11.66
C LYS A 88 16.63 9.37 -12.86
N GLY A 89 16.64 10.57 -13.47
CA GLY A 89 17.48 10.85 -14.64
C GLY A 89 17.06 10.03 -15.87
N ARG A 90 17.99 9.27 -16.45
CA ARG A 90 17.74 8.43 -17.64
C ARG A 90 16.73 7.31 -17.41
N TYR A 91 16.51 6.92 -16.14
CA TYR A 91 15.53 5.91 -15.73
C TYR A 91 14.11 6.47 -15.58
N GLY A 92 13.89 7.74 -15.95
CA GLY A 92 12.57 8.36 -15.97
C GLY A 92 12.16 8.99 -14.65
N ARG A 93 10.85 9.10 -14.41
CA ARG A 93 10.24 9.68 -13.21
C ARG A 93 9.44 8.62 -12.49
N THR A 94 9.49 8.61 -11.17
CA THR A 94 8.69 7.73 -10.31
C THR A 94 8.11 8.52 -9.16
N ARG A 95 7.14 7.96 -8.45
CA ARG A 95 6.71 8.52 -7.16
C ARG A 95 7.45 7.81 -6.05
N GLU A 96 8.00 8.59 -5.13
CA GLU A 96 8.37 8.13 -3.80
C GLU A 96 7.14 8.26 -2.90
N ILE A 97 6.82 7.20 -2.15
CA ILE A 97 5.58 7.02 -1.42
C ILE A 97 5.92 6.65 0.02
N ARG A 98 5.16 7.18 0.97
CA ARG A 98 5.16 6.78 2.38
C ARG A 98 3.73 6.69 2.93
N ILE A 99 3.53 5.91 3.98
CA ILE A 99 2.25 5.83 4.69
C ILE A 99 2.33 6.77 5.91
N ASP A 100 1.44 7.77 5.96
CA ASP A 100 1.43 8.79 7.04
C ASP A 100 0.59 8.36 8.26
N SER A 101 0.00 7.17 8.21
CA SER A 101 -0.85 6.57 9.24
C SER A 101 -0.19 5.40 9.98
N ASP A 102 -0.83 4.92 11.05
CA ASP A 102 -0.39 3.73 11.78
C ASP A 102 -0.52 2.49 10.87
N VAL A 103 0.62 2.03 10.35
CA VAL A 103 0.73 0.90 9.41
C VAL A 103 0.13 -0.38 10.01
N GLU A 104 0.30 -0.61 11.32
CA GLU A 104 -0.20 -1.81 11.99
C GLU A 104 -1.72 -1.76 12.13
N ALA A 105 -2.28 -0.60 12.51
CA ALA A 105 -3.73 -0.42 12.57
C ALA A 105 -4.38 -0.53 11.17
N LEU A 106 -3.74 0.06 10.16
CA LEU A 106 -4.19 0.01 8.77
C LEU A 106 -4.21 -1.42 8.23
N LYS A 107 -3.14 -2.16 8.49
CA LYS A 107 -3.02 -3.57 8.09
C LYS A 107 -4.08 -4.43 8.76
N LYS A 108 -4.33 -4.26 10.06
CA LYS A 108 -5.41 -4.96 10.77
C LYS A 108 -6.77 -4.69 10.13
N ALA A 109 -7.09 -3.44 9.80
CA ALA A 109 -8.35 -3.10 9.15
C ALA A 109 -8.48 -3.73 7.74
N LEU A 110 -7.36 -3.86 7.01
CA LEU A 110 -7.34 -4.54 5.72
C LEU A 110 -7.54 -6.06 5.85
N GLU A 111 -6.95 -6.67 6.87
CA GLU A 111 -7.07 -8.12 7.15
C GLU A 111 -8.48 -8.55 7.60
N GLU A 112 -9.36 -7.62 7.97
CA GLU A 112 -10.78 -7.89 8.21
C GLU A 112 -11.52 -8.35 6.94
N ASP A 113 -11.02 -8.00 5.75
CA ASP A 113 -11.54 -8.51 4.48
C ASP A 113 -11.06 -9.95 4.27
N TYR A 114 -12.01 -10.90 4.19
CA TYR A 114 -11.70 -12.33 4.12
C TYR A 114 -10.73 -12.70 3.00
N ARG A 115 -10.78 -11.99 1.86
CA ARG A 115 -9.89 -12.24 0.70
C ARG A 115 -8.46 -11.80 0.98
N LEU A 116 -8.30 -10.75 1.79
CA LEU A 116 -6.98 -10.31 2.25
C LEU A 116 -6.48 -11.17 3.41
N GLY A 117 -7.36 -11.69 4.25
CA GLY A 117 -7.01 -12.68 5.27
C GLY A 117 -6.29 -13.92 4.69
N GLU A 118 -6.65 -14.35 3.47
CA GLU A 118 -5.94 -15.43 2.77
C GLU A 118 -4.49 -15.06 2.40
N LEU A 119 -4.22 -13.79 2.13
CA LEU A 119 -2.89 -13.29 1.74
C LEU A 119 -1.89 -13.33 2.90
N LYS A 120 -2.37 -13.39 4.15
CA LYS A 120 -1.52 -13.50 5.35
C LYS A 120 -0.56 -14.68 5.30
N LYS A 121 -0.96 -15.77 4.64
CA LYS A 121 -0.13 -16.98 4.45
C LYS A 121 1.14 -16.70 3.63
N TYR A 122 1.12 -15.65 2.80
CA TYR A 122 2.22 -15.27 1.91
C TYR A 122 3.00 -14.05 2.42
N GLU A 123 2.66 -13.55 3.60
CA GLU A 123 3.23 -12.34 4.16
C GLU A 123 4.76 -12.42 4.28
N GLU A 124 5.28 -13.49 4.90
CA GLU A 124 6.72 -13.73 5.05
C GLU A 124 7.45 -13.94 3.71
N GLU A 125 6.75 -14.44 2.70
CA GLU A 125 7.29 -14.54 1.33
C GLU A 125 7.42 -13.14 0.72
N MET A 126 6.38 -12.32 0.83
CA MET A 126 6.36 -10.96 0.29
C MET A 126 7.34 -10.03 1.01
N LYS A 127 7.49 -10.17 2.33
CA LYS A 127 8.48 -9.43 3.12
C LYS A 127 9.91 -9.73 2.67
N ARG A 128 10.22 -11.00 2.39
CA ARG A 128 11.55 -11.37 1.85
C ARG A 128 11.80 -10.72 0.50
N ILE A 129 10.80 -10.72 -0.38
CA ILE A 129 10.90 -10.06 -1.69
C ILE A 129 11.09 -8.54 -1.53
N ALA A 130 10.34 -7.93 -0.61
CA ALA A 130 10.44 -6.50 -0.32
C ALA A 130 11.81 -6.09 0.23
N LYS A 131 12.42 -6.96 1.05
CA LYS A 131 13.71 -6.70 1.71
C LYS A 131 14.91 -6.88 0.79
N LEU A 132 14.84 -7.80 -0.17
CA LEU A 132 15.99 -8.16 -1.00
C LEU A 132 16.25 -7.17 -2.15
N GLU A 133 15.50 -6.06 -2.25
CA GLU A 133 15.58 -5.12 -3.38
C GLU A 133 15.58 -5.82 -4.75
N ILE A 134 14.96 -7.00 -4.87
CA ILE A 134 14.86 -7.76 -6.15
C ILE A 134 13.85 -7.09 -7.10
N PHE A 135 13.70 -5.79 -6.97
CA PHE A 135 13.06 -4.92 -7.94
C PHE A 135 14.13 -4.48 -8.92
N GLU A 136 14.82 -5.45 -9.54
CA GLU A 136 15.68 -5.17 -10.68
C GLU A 136 14.78 -4.64 -11.81
N PHE A 137 14.95 -3.35 -12.11
CA PHE A 137 14.53 -2.72 -13.35
C PHE A 137 15.64 -1.78 -13.81
#